data_AF-A0A842TNY5-F1
#
_entry.id   AF-A0A842TNY5-F1
#
_cell.length_a   1.000
_cell.length_b   1.000
_cell.length_c   1.000
_cell.angle_alpha   90.00
_cell.angle_beta   90.00
_cell.angle_gamma   90.00
#
_symmetry.space_group_name_H-M   'P 1'
#
loop_
_entity.id
_entity.type
_entity.pdbx_description
1 polymer ?
#
loop_
_entity_poly.entity_id
_entity_poly.type
_entity_poly.pdbx_seq_one_letter_code
_entity_poly.pdbx_strand_id
1 'polypeptide(L)' 'MTSKKKKFTCTICKSEFPKRQIGRVKLLRRKKKGESISWICAKCAKTKIKIISE' A
#
# COMPACT_ATOMS: atom_id res chain seq x y z
N MET A 1 -15.30 -22.68 1.32
CA MET A 1 -14.14 -22.21 0.51
C MET A 1 -13.56 -20.91 1.08
N THR A 2 -12.71 -20.97 2.10
CA THR A 2 -12.07 -19.74 2.62
C THR A 2 -10.77 -19.50 1.85
N SER A 3 -10.92 -18.90 0.68
CA SER A 3 -9.80 -18.53 -0.16
C SER A 3 -8.95 -17.49 0.60
N LYS A 4 -7.84 -17.93 1.20
CA LYS A 4 -6.77 -17.11 1.78
C LYS A 4 -6.13 -16.26 0.68
N LYS A 5 -6.90 -15.32 0.13
CA LYS A 5 -6.43 -14.39 -0.91
C LYS A 5 -5.39 -13.49 -0.24
N LYS A 6 -4.13 -13.62 -0.65
CA LYS A 6 -3.06 -12.69 -0.28
C LYS A 6 -3.60 -11.27 -0.43
N LYS A 7 -3.60 -10.49 0.65
CA LYS A 7 -4.06 -9.09 0.66
C LYS A 7 -2.83 -8.17 0.67
N PHE A 8 -3.00 -6.96 0.14
CA PHE A 8 -2.04 -5.87 0.32
C PHE A 8 -2.53 -4.96 1.42
N THR A 9 -1.65 -4.58 2.33
CA THR A 9 -1.98 -3.64 3.40
C THR A 9 -1.31 -2.31 3.10
N CYS A 10 -2.08 -1.23 3.13
CA CYS A 10 -1.51 0.10 3.01
C CYS A 10 -0.81 0.47 4.32
N THR A 11 0.45 0.90 4.25
CA THR A 11 1.21 1.28 5.45
C THR A 11 0.74 2.57 6.12
N ILE A 12 -0.01 3.42 5.40
CA ILE A 12 -0.48 4.72 5.92
C ILE A 12 -1.82 4.58 6.63
N CYS A 13 -2.85 4.15 5.92
CA CYS A 13 -4.20 4.02 6.50
C CYS A 13 -4.49 2.63 7.07
N LYS A 14 -3.50 1.71 7.05
CA LYS A 14 -3.62 0.30 7.49
C LYS A 14 -4.76 -0.49 6.84
N SER A 15 -5.35 0.02 5.76
CA SER A 15 -6.43 -0.65 5.05
C SER A 15 -5.91 -1.85 4.26
N GLU A 16 -6.68 -2.95 4.31
CA GLU A 16 -6.40 -4.16 3.57
C GLU A 16 -7.14 -4.18 2.23
N PHE A 17 -6.43 -4.52 1.16
CA PHE A 17 -6.95 -4.61 -0.19
C PHE A 17 -6.74 -6.02 -0.74
N PRO A 18 -7.72 -6.62 -1.41
CA PRO A 18 -7.52 -7.91 -2.05
C PRO A 18 -6.48 -7.79 -3.17
N LYS A 19 -5.57 -8.77 -3.33
CA LYS A 19 -4.54 -8.75 -4.39
C LYS A 19 -5.10 -8.63 -5.82
N ARG A 20 -6.36 -9.03 -6.03
CA ARG A 20 -7.08 -8.81 -7.31
C ARG A 20 -7.27 -7.31 -7.62
N GLN A 21 -7.29 -6.45 -6.62
CA GLN A 21 -7.36 -5.00 -6.75
C GLN A 21 -5.97 -4.35 -6.69
N ILE A 22 -4.97 -4.94 -7.37
CA ILE A 22 -3.61 -4.39 -7.46
C ILE A 22 -3.62 -2.92 -7.93
N GLY A 23 -4.53 -2.52 -8.83
CA GLY A 23 -4.67 -1.14 -9.32
C GLY A 23 -5.10 -0.12 -8.25
N ARG A 24 -5.65 -0.58 -7.10
CA ARG A 24 -5.96 0.28 -5.95
C ARG A 24 -4.78 0.44 -4.99
N VAL A 25 -3.68 -0.25 -5.23
CA VAL A 25 -2.46 -0.17 -4.43
C VAL A 25 -1.37 0.43 -5.31
N LYS A 26 -0.58 1.34 -4.75
CA LYS A 26 0.56 1.97 -5.40
C LYS A 26 1.80 1.76 -4.56
N LEU A 27 2.93 1.72 -5.25
CA LEU A 27 4.23 1.72 -4.61
C LEU A 27 4.47 3.10 -4.00
N LEU A 28 4.73 3.17 -2.68
CA LEU A 28 5.00 4.44 -2.00
C LEU A 28 6.30 5.06 -2.51
N ARG A 29 7.36 4.26 -2.63
CA ARG A 29 8.66 4.71 -3.09
C ARG A 29 9.38 3.56 -3.80
N ARG A 30 9.92 3.82 -5.00
CA ARG A 30 10.93 2.94 -5.60
C ARG A 30 12.21 3.09 -4.78
N LYS A 31 12.59 2.05 -4.04
CA LYS A 31 13.84 2.00 -3.29
C LYS A 31 14.93 1.30 -4.11
N LYS A 32 16.19 1.50 -3.72
CA LYS A 32 17.35 0.82 -4.32
C LYS A 32 17.31 -0.68 -4.00
N LYS A 33 17.99 -1.49 -4.81
CA LYS A 33 18.06 -2.96 -4.72
C LYS A 33 18.52 -3.37 -3.30
N GLY A 34 17.62 -4.01 -2.53
CA GLY A 34 17.92 -4.53 -1.18
C GLY A 34 17.01 -4.05 -0.04
N GLU A 35 16.09 -3.10 -0.28
CA GLU A 35 15.29 -2.51 0.80
C GLU A 35 13.78 -2.85 0.73
N SER A 36 13.12 -2.93 1.88
CA SER A 36 11.71 -3.32 2.00
C SER A 36 10.76 -2.36 1.28
N ILE A 37 10.00 -2.91 0.34
CA ILE A 37 9.02 -2.18 -0.48
C ILE A 37 7.75 -1.90 0.34
N SER A 38 7.42 -0.62 0.53
CA SER A 38 6.17 -0.19 1.17
C SER A 38 5.07 0.04 0.14
N TRP A 39 3.93 -0.62 0.34
CA TRP A 39 2.73 -0.46 -0.48
C TRP A 39 1.72 0.46 0.19
N ILE A 40 1.08 1.32 -0.58
CA ILE A 40 0.07 2.26 -0.10
C ILE A 40 -1.18 2.24 -0.97
N CYS A 41 -2.30 2.70 -0.43
CA CYS A 41 -3.55 2.78 -1.16
C CYS A 41 -3.50 3.90 -2.22
N ALA A 42 -4.27 3.78 -3.31
CA ALA A 42 -4.32 4.79 -4.37
C ALA A 42 -4.84 6.14 -3.87
N LYS A 43 -5.73 6.17 -2.86
CA LYS A 43 -6.15 7.40 -2.18
C LYS A 43 -4.96 8.05 -1.47
N CYS A 44 -4.27 7.28 -0.64
CA CYS A 44 -3.08 7.67 0.10
C CYS A 44 -1.96 8.19 -0.82
N ALA A 45 -1.81 7.54 -1.98
CA ALA A 45 -0.84 7.90 -3.01
C ALA A 45 -1.22 9.21 -3.72
N LYS A 46 -2.52 9.44 -3.95
CA LYS A 46 -3.01 10.69 -4.55
C LYS A 46 -2.95 11.86 -3.56
N THR A 47 -3.18 11.60 -2.29
CA THR A 47 -3.28 12.63 -1.27
C THR A 47 -1.94 13.33 -0.99
N LYS A 48 -0.78 12.82 -1.46
CA LYS A 48 0.55 13.33 -1.06
C LYS A 48 0.50 13.68 0.43
N ILE A 49 0.10 12.71 1.26
CA ILE A 49 -0.07 12.92 2.70
C ILE A 49 1.26 13.49 3.18
N LYS A 50 1.30 14.81 3.40
CA LYS A 50 2.34 15.43 4.22
C LYS A 50 2.23 14.64 5.50
N ILE A 51 3.26 13.86 5.77
CA ILE A 51 3.42 13.16 7.04
C ILE A 51 3.55 14.31 8.04
N ILE A 52 2.42 14.84 8.50
CA ILE A 52 2.40 15.71 9.67
C ILE A 52 2.40 14.70 10.80
N SER A 53 3.62 14.37 11.22
CA SER A 53 3.89 13.82 12.54
C SER A 53 3.40 14.87 13.52
N GLU A 54 2.36 14.56 14.29
CA GLU A 54 2.07 15.22 15.56
C GLU A 54 2.54 14.28 16.68
#